data_AF-A0AAU9RP11-F1
#
_entry.id   AF-A0AAU9RP11-F1
#
_cell.length_a   1.000
_cell.length_b   1.000
_cell.length_c   1.000
_cell.angle_alpha   90.00
_cell.angle_beta   90.00
_cell.angle_gamma   90.00
#
_symmetry.space_group_name_H-M   'P 1'
#
loop_
_entity.id
_entity.type
_entity.pdbx_description
1 polymer ?
#
loop_
_entity_poly.entity_id
_entity_poly.type
_entity_poly.pdbx_seq_one_letter_code
_entity_poly.pdbx_strand_id
1 'polypeptide(L)'
;MGCVLISSCPPSSLVLASHPHQFSAGIKSSEIPVRLQFSPTRRTLIAKPCCFNLPQEPILSEALKISEFICLRMTILIASGNSNSNLANYIYQLISMEALEAISEGKFDEAIDHLTKAIMLNPTSAILYATRVKKPNAAIRDANVALQSMVSYTFLKEWARSEAKKKAQASKLRLSHQAYTASSMIWSCNRLTAVKLYHFQKPLVFQMSSGLVLKEANLEWHLMLLHLKVWYWKSLSLYQVSNEVLNRSKKNHRFDFM
;
A
#
# COMPACT_ATOMS: atom_id res chain seq x y z
N MET A 1 -16.79 -47.15 32.96
CA MET A 1 -17.68 -46.65 31.88
C MET A 1 -16.83 -45.86 30.92
N GLY A 2 -16.51 -46.44 29.76
CA GLY A 2 -15.61 -45.86 28.77
C GLY A 2 -16.40 -45.32 27.57
N CYS A 3 -15.92 -44.23 27.00
CA CYS A 3 -16.32 -43.75 25.67
C CYS A 3 -15.06 -43.57 24.83
N VAL A 4 -14.87 -44.48 23.88
CA VAL A 4 -13.88 -44.39 22.80
C VAL A 4 -14.62 -43.84 21.59
N LEU A 5 -14.22 -42.66 21.10
CA LEU A 5 -14.74 -42.12 19.85
C LEU A 5 -13.83 -42.56 18.70
N ILE A 6 -14.36 -43.44 17.85
CA ILE A 6 -13.71 -43.87 16.61
C ILE A 6 -14.29 -43.02 15.48
N SER A 7 -13.45 -42.19 14.87
CA SER A 7 -13.78 -41.38 13.70
C SER A 7 -13.45 -42.15 12.43
N SER A 8 -14.47 -42.60 11.71
CA SER A 8 -14.37 -43.25 10.40
C SER A 8 -14.55 -42.24 9.27
N CYS A 9 -13.48 -41.94 8.52
CA CYS A 9 -13.55 -41.26 7.23
C CYS A 9 -13.21 -42.27 6.11
N PRO A 10 -14.00 -42.32 5.01
CA PRO A 10 -13.69 -43.18 3.86
C PRO A 10 -12.65 -42.53 2.91
N PRO A 11 -11.82 -43.32 2.22
CA PRO A 11 -10.92 -42.80 1.19
C PRO A 11 -11.64 -42.68 -0.16
N SER A 12 -11.86 -41.45 -0.62
CA SER A 12 -12.28 -41.15 -1.99
C SER A 12 -11.09 -41.31 -2.94
N SER A 13 -11.10 -42.41 -3.68
CA SER A 13 -10.22 -42.67 -4.82
C SER A 13 -10.77 -41.97 -6.06
N LEU A 14 -10.10 -40.91 -6.52
CA LEU A 14 -10.30 -40.34 -7.85
C LEU A 14 -9.08 -40.66 -8.70
N VAL A 15 -9.23 -41.69 -9.52
CA VAL A 15 -8.35 -42.02 -10.64
C VAL A 15 -8.67 -41.05 -11.77
N LEU A 16 -7.82 -40.05 -11.99
CA LEU A 16 -7.88 -39.20 -13.18
C LEU A 16 -6.89 -39.75 -14.20
N ALA A 17 -7.39 -40.53 -15.16
CA ALA A 17 -6.66 -40.92 -16.35
C ALA A 17 -6.63 -39.72 -17.32
N SER A 18 -5.44 -39.18 -17.59
CA SER A 18 -5.21 -38.23 -18.68
C SER A 18 -4.34 -38.88 -19.76
N HIS A 19 -4.95 -39.06 -20.93
CA HIS A 19 -4.31 -39.44 -22.18
C HIS A 19 -3.28 -38.39 -22.64
N PRO A 20 -2.07 -38.77 -23.06
CA PRO A 20 -1.21 -37.90 -23.83
C PRO A 20 -1.57 -37.97 -25.32
N HIS A 21 -2.19 -36.91 -25.84
CA HIS A 21 -2.25 -36.68 -27.28
C HIS A 21 -0.85 -36.26 -27.76
N GLN A 22 -0.21 -37.12 -28.55
CA GLN A 22 0.97 -36.77 -29.35
C GLN A 22 0.56 -35.80 -30.45
N PHE A 23 1.10 -34.58 -30.41
CA PHE A 23 1.15 -33.68 -31.57
C PHE A 23 2.56 -33.71 -32.13
N SER A 24 2.75 -34.46 -33.21
CA SER A 24 3.96 -34.42 -34.05
C SER A 24 3.87 -33.24 -35.01
N ALA A 25 4.53 -32.13 -34.67
CA ALA A 25 4.81 -31.06 -35.63
C ALA A 25 6.16 -31.34 -36.31
N GLY A 26 6.10 -31.86 -37.55
CA GLY A 26 7.27 -32.06 -38.40
C GLY A 26 7.84 -30.73 -38.88
N ILE A 27 8.97 -30.33 -38.31
CA ILE A 27 9.80 -29.26 -38.86
C ILE A 27 10.74 -29.91 -39.87
N LYS A 28 10.49 -29.66 -41.16
CA LYS A 28 11.40 -30.00 -42.26
C LYS A 28 12.67 -29.18 -42.09
N SER A 29 13.76 -29.87 -41.76
CA SER A 29 15.11 -29.32 -41.77
C SER A 29 15.58 -29.19 -43.22
N SER A 30 15.63 -27.97 -43.75
CA SER A 30 16.32 -27.68 -45.01
C SER A 30 17.80 -27.49 -44.70
N GLU A 31 18.61 -28.43 -45.15
CA GLU A 31 20.06 -28.40 -45.11
C GLU A 31 20.60 -27.17 -45.85
N ILE A 32 21.36 -26.32 -45.16
CA ILE A 32 22.21 -25.30 -45.76
C ILE A 32 23.66 -25.77 -45.59
N PRO A 33 24.43 -25.99 -46.66
CA PRO A 33 25.82 -26.40 -46.54
C PRO A 33 26.69 -25.15 -46.32
N VAL A 34 26.98 -24.83 -45.06
CA VAL A 34 28.02 -23.83 -44.75
C VAL A 34 29.37 -24.55 -44.63
N ARG A 35 30.11 -24.59 -45.74
CA ARG A 35 31.55 -24.88 -45.74
C ARG A 35 32.28 -23.68 -45.12
N LEU A 36 32.67 -23.79 -43.85
CA LEU A 36 33.72 -22.96 -43.26
C LEU A 36 35.03 -23.74 -43.31
N GLN A 37 35.85 -23.44 -44.32
CA GLN A 37 37.26 -23.83 -44.30
C GLN A 37 37.99 -22.98 -43.26
N PHE A 38 38.34 -23.59 -42.13
CA PHE A 38 39.38 -23.07 -41.25
C PHE A 38 40.66 -23.85 -41.49
N SER A 39 41.67 -23.15 -42.00
CA SER A 39 43.05 -23.61 -42.06
C SER A 39 43.69 -23.60 -40.66
N PRO A 40 44.54 -24.59 -40.33
CA PRO A 40 45.14 -24.69 -39.00
C PRO A 40 46.44 -23.88 -38.94
N THR A 41 46.35 -22.58 -38.70
CA THR A 41 47.54 -21.81 -38.32
C THR A 41 47.76 -21.95 -36.82
N ARG A 42 48.57 -22.96 -36.46
CA ARG A 42 49.09 -23.24 -35.13
C ARG A 42 49.90 -22.04 -34.61
N ARG A 43 49.24 -21.10 -33.93
CA ARG A 43 49.92 -20.13 -33.05
C ARG A 43 49.92 -20.68 -31.64
N THR A 44 51.10 -21.11 -31.20
CA THR A 44 51.45 -21.32 -29.79
C THR A 44 51.31 -19.98 -29.06
N LEU A 45 50.13 -19.74 -28.49
CA LEU A 45 49.95 -18.70 -27.49
C LEU A 45 50.50 -19.23 -26.17
N ILE A 46 51.70 -18.76 -25.83
CA ILE A 46 52.25 -18.82 -24.49
C ILE A 46 51.22 -18.16 -23.57
N ALA A 47 50.52 -18.97 -22.79
CA ALA A 47 49.60 -18.50 -21.76
C ALA A 47 50.42 -17.72 -20.73
N LYS A 48 50.38 -16.39 -20.84
CA LYS A 48 50.76 -15.52 -19.71
C LYS A 48 49.74 -15.77 -18.60
N PRO A 49 50.17 -16.03 -17.35
CA PRO A 49 49.25 -16.08 -16.23
C PRO A 49 48.60 -14.70 -16.10
N CYS A 50 47.33 -14.60 -16.46
CA CYS A 50 46.52 -13.43 -16.17
C CYS A 50 46.27 -13.40 -14.67
N CYS A 51 47.19 -12.77 -13.93
CA CYS A 51 46.92 -12.31 -12.58
C CYS A 51 45.79 -11.27 -12.68
N PHE A 52 44.55 -11.70 -12.40
CA PHE A 52 43.43 -10.82 -12.11
C PHE A 52 43.72 -10.13 -10.77
N ASN A 53 44.53 -9.07 -10.80
CA ASN A 53 44.58 -8.10 -9.72
C ASN A 53 43.29 -7.28 -9.80
N LEU A 54 42.22 -7.81 -9.20
CA LEU A 54 41.08 -6.95 -8.85
C LEU A 54 41.58 -5.93 -7.82
N PRO A 55 41.28 -4.64 -7.98
CA PRO A 55 41.58 -3.66 -6.95
C PRO A 55 40.76 -4.01 -5.71
N GLN A 56 41.42 -4.58 -4.71
CA GLN A 56 40.94 -4.61 -3.34
C GLN A 56 40.92 -3.16 -2.86
N GLU A 57 39.76 -2.73 -2.38
CA GLU A 57 39.40 -1.40 -1.84
C GLU A 57 38.82 -0.39 -2.86
N PRO A 58 37.59 0.14 -2.64
CA PRO A 58 37.12 0.76 -1.37
C PRO A 58 35.78 0.22 -0.83
N ILE A 59 35.36 -1.00 -1.20
CA ILE A 59 34.02 -1.54 -0.83
C ILE A 59 33.90 -1.78 0.70
N LEU A 60 35.01 -2.07 1.39
CA LEU A 60 35.04 -2.29 2.85
C LEU A 60 34.86 -1.01 3.67
N SER A 61 35.32 0.14 3.15
CA SER A 61 35.19 1.45 3.82
C SER A 61 33.75 1.94 3.88
N GLU A 62 32.96 1.69 2.82
CA GLU A 62 31.53 2.01 2.81
C GLU A 62 30.71 1.00 3.63
N ALA A 63 31.10 -0.27 3.67
CA ALA A 63 30.48 -1.28 4.53
C ALA A 63 30.66 -0.95 6.03
N LEU A 64 31.83 -0.44 6.44
CA LEU A 64 32.07 0.01 7.81
C LEU A 64 31.20 1.21 8.20
N LYS A 65 31.01 2.19 7.31
CA LYS A 65 30.10 3.32 7.56
C LYS A 65 28.64 2.89 7.74
N ILE A 66 28.23 1.83 7.04
CA ILE A 66 26.89 1.24 7.21
C ILE A 66 26.76 0.58 8.59
N SER A 67 27.83 -0.06 9.11
CA SER A 67 27.82 -0.67 10.44
C SER A 67 27.67 0.35 11.59
N GLU A 68 28.33 1.52 11.50
CA GLU A 68 28.17 2.59 12.50
C GLU A 68 26.73 3.14 12.54
N PHE A 69 26.10 3.29 11.37
CA PHE A 69 24.72 3.77 11.27
C PHE A 69 23.71 2.76 11.82
N ILE A 70 23.99 1.46 11.66
CA ILE A 70 23.19 0.39 12.26
C ILE A 70 23.33 0.42 13.78
N CYS A 71 24.55 0.59 14.30
CA CYS A 71 24.83 0.64 15.73
C CYS A 71 24.11 1.81 16.43
N LEU A 72 24.14 3.02 15.84
CA LEU A 72 23.43 4.19 16.39
C LEU A 72 21.91 3.98 16.43
N ARG A 73 21.34 3.32 15.41
CA ARG A 73 19.91 3.04 15.32
C ARG A 73 19.48 1.94 16.30
N MET A 74 20.39 1.04 16.64
CA MET A 74 20.23 -0.02 17.63
C MET A 74 20.12 0.56 19.04
N THR A 75 20.97 1.53 19.40
CA THR A 75 20.92 2.24 20.69
C THR A 75 19.61 2.99 20.90
N ILE A 76 19.10 3.65 19.85
CA ILE A 76 17.81 4.37 19.88
C ILE A 76 16.63 3.40 20.06
N LEU A 77 16.66 2.22 19.42
CA LEU A 77 15.60 1.22 19.53
C LEU A 77 15.57 0.55 20.91
N ILE A 78 16.73 0.26 21.51
CA ILE A 78 16.84 -0.29 22.87
C ILE A 78 16.26 0.69 23.90
N ALA A 79 16.49 1.99 23.74
CA ALA A 79 15.93 3.02 24.62
C ALA A 79 14.39 3.14 24.55
N SER A 80 13.74 2.61 23.51
CA SER A 80 12.29 2.77 23.28
C SER A 80 11.39 1.74 23.99
N GLY A 81 11.96 0.75 24.69
CA GLY A 81 11.22 -0.10 25.64
C GLY A 81 10.16 -1.06 25.05
N ASN A 82 10.12 -1.29 23.73
CA ASN A 82 9.14 -2.17 23.10
C ASN A 82 9.64 -3.64 23.13
N SER A 83 9.18 -4.44 24.09
CA SER A 83 9.97 -5.56 24.62
C SER A 83 9.98 -6.88 23.82
N ASN A 84 8.99 -7.18 22.98
CA ASN A 84 8.89 -8.54 22.39
C ASN A 84 9.22 -8.63 20.90
N SER A 85 8.85 -7.63 20.08
CA SER A 85 9.25 -7.60 18.65
C SER A 85 10.70 -7.16 18.44
N ASN A 86 11.34 -6.59 19.46
CA ASN A 86 12.68 -6.04 19.35
C ASN A 86 13.77 -7.08 19.61
N LEU A 87 13.51 -8.13 20.41
CA LEU A 87 14.52 -9.13 20.74
C LEU A 87 14.94 -9.96 19.52
N ALA A 88 14.00 -10.41 18.70
CA ALA A 88 14.29 -11.15 17.47
C ALA A 88 15.08 -10.29 16.46
N ASN A 89 14.76 -9.00 16.36
CA ASN A 89 15.49 -8.05 15.51
C ASN A 89 16.91 -7.78 16.04
N TYR A 90 17.08 -7.73 17.36
CA TYR A 90 18.39 -7.58 18.00
C TYR A 90 19.29 -8.79 17.74
N ILE A 91 18.78 -10.00 17.97
CA ILE A 91 19.50 -11.25 17.69
C ILE A 91 19.86 -11.34 16.20
N TYR A 92 18.93 -10.96 15.32
CA TYR A 92 19.18 -10.89 13.88
C TYR A 92 20.34 -9.94 13.54
N GLN A 93 20.37 -8.74 14.13
CA GLN A 93 21.44 -7.77 13.89
C GLN A 93 22.80 -8.28 14.38
N LEU A 94 22.84 -8.90 15.56
CA LEU A 94 24.06 -9.48 16.12
C LEU A 94 24.66 -10.55 15.19
N ILE A 95 23.84 -11.53 14.79
CA ILE A 95 24.27 -12.62 13.89
C ILE A 95 24.71 -12.06 12.53
N SER A 96 24.05 -11.00 12.05
CA SER A 96 24.45 -10.33 10.82
C SER A 96 25.81 -9.66 10.92
N MET A 97 26.21 -9.17 12.10
CA MET A 97 27.55 -8.59 12.30
C MET A 97 28.62 -9.69 12.36
N GLU A 98 28.37 -10.78 13.10
CA GLU A 98 29.27 -11.95 13.14
C GLU A 98 29.52 -12.52 11.74
N ALA A 99 28.48 -12.60 10.91
CA ALA A 99 28.60 -13.03 9.52
C ALA A 99 29.55 -12.12 8.71
N LEU A 100 29.46 -10.80 8.90
CA LEU A 100 30.30 -9.83 8.19
C LEU A 100 31.76 -9.87 8.68
N GLU A 101 31.97 -10.08 9.98
CA GLU A 101 33.29 -10.27 10.56
C GLU A 101 33.96 -11.54 10.01
N ALA A 102 33.25 -12.67 9.99
CA ALA A 102 33.75 -13.91 9.38
C ALA A 102 34.06 -13.75 7.88
N ILE A 103 33.27 -12.95 7.13
CA ILE A 103 33.59 -12.59 5.74
C ILE A 103 34.90 -11.79 5.65
N SER A 104 35.11 -10.85 6.56
CA SER A 104 36.31 -10.01 6.60
C SER A 104 37.57 -10.80 6.95
N GLU A 105 37.45 -11.82 7.80
CA GLU A 105 38.51 -12.77 8.13
C GLU A 105 38.75 -13.83 7.04
N GLY A 106 37.90 -13.88 6.01
CA GLY A 106 37.99 -14.85 4.92
C GLY A 106 37.45 -16.25 5.26
N LYS A 107 36.77 -16.41 6.41
CA LYS A 107 36.15 -17.67 6.86
C LYS A 107 34.75 -17.83 6.26
N PHE A 108 34.69 -18.18 4.98
CA PHE A 108 33.41 -18.20 4.24
C PHE A 108 32.45 -19.29 4.70
N ASP A 109 32.93 -20.42 5.22
CA ASP A 109 32.06 -21.50 5.69
C ASP A 109 31.30 -21.08 6.96
N GLU A 110 32.01 -20.47 7.93
CA GLU A 110 31.39 -19.90 9.14
C GLU A 110 30.43 -18.77 8.80
N ALA A 111 30.82 -17.86 7.89
CA ALA A 111 29.95 -16.79 7.43
C ALA A 111 28.62 -17.30 6.83
N ILE A 112 28.65 -18.38 6.06
CA ILE A 112 27.44 -18.98 5.48
C ILE A 112 26.51 -19.52 6.57
N ASP A 113 27.07 -20.11 7.64
CA ASP A 113 26.27 -20.60 8.76
C ASP A 113 25.61 -19.45 9.53
N HIS A 114 26.33 -18.37 9.82
CA HIS A 114 25.76 -17.17 10.45
C HIS A 114 24.69 -16.52 9.55
N LEU A 115 24.95 -16.35 8.24
CA LEU A 115 23.96 -15.83 7.29
C LEU A 115 22.70 -16.70 7.24
N THR A 116 22.85 -18.03 7.29
CA THR A 116 21.71 -18.95 7.26
C THR A 116 20.85 -18.83 8.51
N LYS A 117 21.47 -18.71 9.70
CA LYS A 117 20.75 -18.44 10.96
C LYS A 117 20.01 -17.09 10.89
N ALA A 118 20.64 -16.06 10.34
CA ALA A 118 20.00 -14.74 10.18
C ALA A 118 18.81 -14.78 9.20
N ILE A 119 18.92 -15.54 8.10
CA ILE A 119 17.82 -15.75 7.15
C ILE A 119 16.65 -16.50 7.79
N MET A 120 16.91 -17.51 8.63
CA MET A 120 15.85 -18.21 9.36
C MET A 120 15.07 -17.30 10.31
N LEU A 121 15.73 -16.32 10.92
CA LEU A 121 15.09 -15.33 11.77
C LEU A 121 14.33 -14.27 10.97
N ASN A 122 14.85 -13.84 9.83
CA ASN A 122 14.18 -12.87 8.96
C ASN A 122 14.32 -13.24 7.47
N PRO A 123 13.37 -14.03 6.93
CA PRO A 123 13.43 -14.48 5.54
C PRO A 123 13.16 -13.38 4.51
N THR A 124 12.77 -12.18 4.94
CA THR A 124 12.46 -11.05 4.04
C THR A 124 13.67 -10.18 3.70
N SER A 125 14.81 -10.41 4.35
CA SER A 125 16.01 -9.60 4.15
C SER A 125 16.74 -9.97 2.86
N ALA A 126 16.51 -9.18 1.80
CA ALA A 126 17.17 -9.36 0.50
C ALA A 126 18.70 -9.19 0.56
N ILE A 127 19.20 -8.41 1.51
CA ILE A 127 20.64 -8.13 1.67
C ILE A 127 21.40 -9.41 2.06
N LEU A 128 20.85 -10.23 2.95
CA LEU A 128 21.49 -11.47 3.40
C LEU A 128 21.59 -12.53 2.31
N TYR A 129 20.56 -12.61 1.47
CA TYR A 129 20.60 -13.47 0.30
C TYR A 129 21.67 -13.02 -0.69
N ALA A 130 21.85 -11.71 -0.89
CA ALA A 130 22.88 -11.17 -1.75
C ALA A 130 24.31 -11.43 -1.21
N THR A 131 24.54 -11.33 0.10
CA THR A 131 25.86 -11.60 0.70
C THR A 131 26.23 -13.08 0.73
N ARG A 132 25.25 -14.01 0.72
CA ARG A 132 25.50 -15.46 0.64
C ARG A 132 26.07 -15.89 -0.72
N VAL A 133 25.99 -15.02 -1.73
CA VAL A 133 26.32 -15.35 -3.11
C VAL A 133 27.83 -15.23 -3.40
N LYS A 134 28.57 -16.28 -3.06
CA LYS A 134 29.89 -16.52 -3.68
C LYS A 134 29.86 -17.55 -4.82
N LYS A 135 28.72 -18.21 -5.05
CA LYS A 135 28.52 -19.16 -6.17
C LYS A 135 27.43 -18.64 -7.11
N PRO A 136 27.72 -18.42 -8.41
CA PRO A 136 26.78 -17.79 -9.35
C PRO A 136 25.48 -18.59 -9.50
N ASN A 137 25.50 -19.92 -9.39
CA ASN A 137 24.28 -20.74 -9.51
C ASN A 137 23.42 -20.72 -8.23
N ALA A 138 24.02 -20.50 -7.06
CA ALA A 138 23.26 -20.27 -5.83
C ALA A 138 22.65 -18.86 -5.81
N ALA A 139 23.37 -17.87 -6.38
CA ALA A 139 22.91 -16.50 -6.59
C ALA A 139 21.52 -16.43 -7.20
N ILE A 140 21.38 -17.13 -8.32
CA ILE A 140 20.20 -17.00 -9.17
C ILE A 140 18.99 -17.59 -8.45
N ARG A 141 19.18 -18.68 -7.69
CA ARG A 141 18.12 -19.28 -6.88
C ARG A 141 17.70 -18.37 -5.73
N ASP A 142 18.65 -17.82 -5.00
CA ASP A 142 18.38 -16.92 -3.87
C ASP A 142 17.74 -15.61 -4.34
N ALA A 143 18.19 -15.04 -5.47
CA ALA A 143 17.59 -13.87 -6.10
C ALA A 143 16.15 -14.12 -6.58
N ASN A 144 15.86 -15.31 -7.12
CA ASN A 144 14.50 -15.66 -7.54
C ASN A 144 13.54 -15.78 -6.34
N VAL A 145 13.99 -16.33 -5.21
CA VAL A 145 13.18 -16.40 -3.97
C VAL A 145 12.93 -14.99 -3.41
N ALA A 146 13.96 -14.13 -3.41
CA ALA A 146 13.82 -12.74 -2.99
C ALA A 146 12.87 -11.94 -3.91
N LEU A 147 12.91 -12.17 -5.22
CA LEU A 147 11.98 -11.55 -6.16
C LEU A 147 10.53 -12.01 -5.92
N GLN A 148 10.30 -13.30 -5.69
CA GLN A 148 8.97 -13.83 -5.41
C GLN A 148 8.38 -13.24 -4.11
N SER A 149 9.18 -13.10 -3.05
CA SER A 149 8.73 -12.48 -1.80
C SER A 149 8.46 -10.98 -1.98
N MET A 150 9.25 -10.29 -2.80
CA MET A 150 9.09 -8.86 -3.09
C MET A 150 7.83 -8.55 -3.92
N VAL A 151 7.49 -9.41 -4.89
CA VAL A 151 6.24 -9.30 -5.69
C VAL A 151 4.99 -9.46 -4.81
N SER A 152 5.04 -10.29 -3.77
CA SER A 152 3.94 -10.39 -2.79
C SER A 152 3.80 -9.12 -1.95
N TYR A 153 4.93 -8.51 -1.57
CA TYR A 153 4.94 -7.27 -0.76
C TYR A 153 4.43 -6.04 -1.54
N THR A 154 4.76 -5.91 -2.82
CA THR A 154 4.25 -4.80 -3.65
C THR A 154 2.73 -4.87 -3.81
N PHE A 155 2.18 -6.07 -4.02
CA PHE A 155 0.73 -6.31 -4.06
C PHE A 155 0.05 -5.92 -2.75
N LEU A 156 0.59 -6.34 -1.59
CA LEU A 156 0.06 -5.97 -0.28
C LEU A 156 0.12 -4.47 -0.03
N LYS A 157 1.18 -3.79 -0.47
CA LYS A 157 1.34 -2.33 -0.33
C LYS A 157 0.33 -1.57 -1.18
N GLU A 158 0.06 -2.03 -2.41
CA GLU A 158 -0.96 -1.44 -3.28
C GLU A 158 -2.38 -1.70 -2.77
N TRP A 159 -2.65 -2.90 -2.29
CA TRP A 159 -3.92 -3.24 -1.65
C TRP A 159 -4.19 -2.36 -0.42
N ALA A 160 -3.20 -2.18 0.46
CA ALA A 160 -3.34 -1.32 1.64
C ALA A 160 -3.59 0.16 1.26
N ARG A 161 -2.93 0.68 0.22
CA ARG A 161 -3.18 2.03 -0.31
C ARG A 161 -4.59 2.16 -0.89
N SER A 162 -5.07 1.15 -1.60
CA SER A 162 -6.43 1.12 -2.13
C SER A 162 -7.46 1.17 -1.01
N GLU A 163 -7.26 0.39 0.05
CA GLU A 163 -8.17 0.35 1.19
C GLU A 163 -8.18 1.65 2.01
N ALA A 164 -7.01 2.29 2.14
CA ALA A 164 -6.91 3.63 2.75
C ALA A 164 -7.68 4.69 1.95
N LYS A 165 -7.60 4.65 0.60
CA LYS A 165 -8.38 5.56 -0.27
C LYS A 165 -9.88 5.35 -0.10
N LYS A 166 -10.36 4.10 -0.04
CA LYS A 166 -11.78 3.78 0.20
C LYS A 166 -12.26 4.32 1.55
N LYS A 167 -11.47 4.13 2.62
CA LYS A 167 -11.81 4.65 3.96
C LYS A 167 -11.87 6.19 3.98
N ALA A 168 -10.93 6.87 3.31
CA ALA A 168 -10.95 8.33 3.19
C ALA A 168 -12.15 8.85 2.37
N GLN A 169 -12.59 8.09 1.37
CA GLN A 169 -13.78 8.44 0.60
C GLN A 169 -15.08 8.21 1.40
N ALA A 170 -15.14 7.12 2.16
CA ALA A 170 -16.26 6.84 3.07
C ALA A 170 -16.40 7.89 4.18
N SER A 171 -15.29 8.39 4.74
CA SER A 171 -15.34 9.46 5.75
C SER A 171 -15.83 10.79 5.17
N LYS A 172 -15.42 11.15 3.94
CA LYS A 172 -15.96 12.31 3.22
C LYS A 172 -17.46 12.20 2.98
N LEU A 173 -17.94 11.02 2.56
CA LEU A 173 -19.38 10.76 2.39
C LEU A 173 -20.12 10.91 3.72
N ARG A 174 -19.59 10.37 4.82
CA ARG A 174 -20.21 10.52 6.16
C ARG A 174 -20.32 11.97 6.61
N LEU A 175 -19.28 12.78 6.39
CA LEU A 175 -19.31 14.22 6.70
C LEU A 175 -20.34 14.96 5.85
N SER A 176 -20.44 14.64 4.55
CA SER A 176 -21.46 15.24 3.68
C SER A 176 -22.88 14.89 4.12
N HIS A 177 -23.11 13.64 4.55
CA HIS A 177 -24.40 13.21 5.09
C HIS A 177 -24.74 13.93 6.41
N GLN A 178 -23.77 14.06 7.33
CA GLN A 178 -23.95 14.81 8.57
C GLN A 178 -24.28 16.29 8.30
N ALA A 179 -23.58 16.94 7.37
CA ALA A 179 -23.84 18.32 6.97
C ALA A 179 -25.26 18.48 6.37
N TYR A 180 -25.70 17.51 5.56
CA TYR A 180 -27.06 17.48 5.02
C TYR A 180 -28.12 17.32 6.12
N THR A 181 -27.92 16.39 7.06
CA THR A 181 -28.85 16.19 8.18
C THR A 181 -28.93 17.40 9.09
N ALA A 182 -27.80 18.06 9.39
CA ALA A 182 -27.76 19.27 10.20
C ALA A 182 -28.49 20.42 9.49
N SER A 183 -28.28 20.59 8.18
CA SER A 183 -28.97 21.61 7.39
C SER A 183 -30.49 21.39 7.36
N SER A 184 -30.94 20.13 7.26
CA SER A 184 -32.36 19.77 7.30
C SER A 184 -33.00 20.07 8.67
N MET A 185 -32.27 19.79 9.76
CA MET A 185 -32.73 20.12 11.12
C MET A 185 -32.84 21.63 11.33
N ILE A 186 -31.83 22.41 10.91
CA ILE A 186 -31.86 23.89 11.00
C ILE A 186 -33.05 24.46 10.23
N TRP A 187 -33.30 23.95 9.02
CA TRP A 187 -34.46 24.39 8.22
C TRP A 187 -35.79 24.10 8.92
N SER A 188 -35.93 22.92 9.52
CA SER A 188 -37.12 22.52 10.26
C SER A 188 -37.35 23.38 11.51
N CYS A 189 -36.28 23.68 12.27
CA CYS A 189 -36.34 24.57 13.44
C CYS A 189 -36.75 25.99 13.03
N ASN A 190 -36.14 26.56 12.00
CA ASN A 190 -36.48 27.90 11.52
C ASN A 190 -37.93 27.99 11.04
N ARG A 191 -38.44 26.94 10.39
CA ARG A 191 -39.85 26.86 9.97
C ARG A 191 -40.80 26.87 11.16
N LEU A 192 -40.51 26.11 12.21
CA LEU A 192 -41.34 26.08 13.43
C LEU A 192 -41.32 27.42 14.17
N THR A 193 -40.16 28.08 14.25
CA THR A 193 -40.03 29.41 14.85
C THR A 193 -40.84 30.45 14.06
N ALA A 194 -40.78 30.42 12.72
CA ALA A 194 -41.57 31.31 11.87
C ALA A 194 -43.08 31.12 12.08
N VAL A 195 -43.57 29.87 12.20
CA VAL A 195 -44.99 29.59 12.48
C VAL A 195 -45.40 30.09 13.87
N LYS A 196 -44.56 29.91 14.89
CA LYS A 196 -44.83 30.42 16.24
C LYS A 196 -44.90 31.95 16.28
N LEU A 197 -43.98 32.65 15.61
CA LEU A 197 -44.00 34.10 15.50
C LEU A 197 -45.28 34.59 14.78
N TYR A 198 -45.67 33.91 13.70
CA TYR A 198 -46.89 34.24 12.96
C TYR A 198 -48.17 34.08 13.81
N HIS A 199 -48.24 33.06 14.67
CA HIS A 199 -49.37 32.87 15.58
C HIS A 199 -49.37 33.85 16.76
N PHE A 200 -48.21 34.24 17.28
CA PHE A 200 -48.10 35.18 18.39
C PHE A 200 -48.52 36.62 18.01
N GLN A 201 -48.45 36.97 16.73
CA GLN A 201 -48.82 38.29 16.23
C GLN A 201 -50.34 38.48 16.00
N LYS A 202 -51.15 37.42 16.05
CA LYS A 202 -52.59 37.50 15.72
C LYS A 202 -53.53 38.15 16.75
N PRO A 203 -53.24 38.31 18.07
CA PRO A 203 -54.20 38.93 18.97
C PRO A 203 -54.02 40.45 19.20
N LEU A 204 -52.97 41.10 18.67
CA LEU A 204 -52.70 42.53 18.94
C LEU A 204 -53.35 43.52 17.96
N VAL A 205 -54.11 43.05 16.97
CA VAL A 205 -54.75 43.92 15.96
C VAL A 205 -56.17 44.36 16.37
N PHE A 206 -56.71 43.88 17.49
CA PHE A 206 -58.04 44.25 17.98
C PHE A 206 -57.94 45.16 19.22
N GLN A 207 -57.53 46.42 19.00
CA GLN A 207 -57.86 47.64 19.79
C GLN A 207 -56.70 48.65 19.77
N MET A 208 -56.50 49.36 18.66
CA MET A 208 -55.79 50.65 18.69
C MET A 208 -56.46 51.63 17.74
N SER A 209 -57.45 52.33 18.28
CA SER A 209 -58.11 53.49 17.68
C SER A 209 -57.44 54.78 18.17
N SER A 210 -56.32 55.15 17.56
CA SER A 210 -55.86 56.55 17.49
C SER A 210 -54.68 56.63 16.52
N GLY A 211 -54.95 57.21 15.34
CA GLY A 211 -54.01 57.25 14.24
C GLY A 211 -52.88 58.23 14.49
N LEU A 212 -51.66 57.75 14.66
CA LEU A 212 -50.43 58.40 14.17
C LEU A 212 -49.15 57.54 14.37
N VAL A 213 -49.22 56.20 14.30
CA VAL A 213 -48.01 55.34 14.49
C VAL A 213 -48.02 54.14 13.53
N LEU A 214 -48.14 54.37 12.22
CA LEU A 214 -48.20 53.29 11.21
C LEU A 214 -47.07 53.30 10.17
N LYS A 215 -46.12 54.24 10.25
CA LYS A 215 -45.05 54.36 9.22
C LYS A 215 -43.78 53.57 9.51
N GLU A 216 -43.45 53.26 10.77
CA GLU A 216 -42.19 52.58 11.10
C GLU A 216 -42.27 51.05 11.01
N ALA A 217 -43.42 50.44 11.32
CA ALA A 217 -43.58 48.99 11.30
C ALA A 217 -43.43 48.36 9.89
N ASN A 218 -43.64 49.13 8.83
CA ASN A 218 -43.60 48.60 7.46
C ASN A 218 -42.16 48.37 6.95
N LEU A 219 -41.17 49.11 7.49
CA LEU A 219 -39.78 48.99 7.06
C LEU A 219 -39.12 47.70 7.57
N GLU A 220 -39.42 47.29 8.80
CA GLU A 220 -38.88 46.06 9.39
C GLU A 220 -39.35 44.80 8.64
N TRP A 221 -40.62 44.76 8.22
CA TRP A 221 -41.14 43.66 7.39
C TRP A 221 -40.46 43.57 6.03
N HIS A 222 -40.18 44.70 5.39
CA HIS A 222 -39.46 44.74 4.11
C HIS A 222 -38.01 44.26 4.27
N LEU A 223 -37.33 44.65 5.33
CA LEU A 223 -35.99 44.15 5.68
C LEU A 223 -36.01 42.63 5.91
N MET A 224 -36.99 42.11 6.65
CA MET A 224 -37.10 40.67 6.91
C MET A 224 -37.34 39.86 5.62
N LEU A 225 -38.18 40.37 4.71
CA LEU A 225 -38.41 39.76 3.40
C LEU A 225 -37.18 39.80 2.49
N LEU A 226 -36.38 40.88 2.56
CA LEU A 226 -35.11 40.98 1.84
C LEU A 226 -34.10 39.95 2.36
N HIS A 227 -33.97 39.79 3.68
CA HIS A 227 -33.11 38.76 4.27
C HIS A 227 -33.54 37.35 3.85
N LEU A 228 -34.85 37.07 3.81
CA LEU A 228 -35.36 35.78 3.38
C LEU A 228 -35.06 35.51 1.89
N LYS A 229 -35.18 36.51 1.02
CA LYS A 229 -34.82 36.41 -0.41
C LYS A 229 -33.33 36.18 -0.61
N VAL A 230 -32.48 36.92 0.10
CA VAL A 230 -31.02 36.74 0.02
C VAL A 230 -30.62 35.34 0.49
N TRP A 231 -31.23 34.87 1.58
CA TRP A 231 -31.00 33.52 2.08
C TRP A 231 -31.45 32.45 1.07
N TYR A 232 -32.64 32.58 0.50
CA TYR A 232 -33.17 31.65 -0.51
C TYR A 232 -32.25 31.54 -1.73
N TRP A 233 -31.79 32.67 -2.28
CA TRP A 233 -30.89 32.67 -3.43
C TRP A 233 -29.53 32.04 -3.12
N LYS A 234 -28.99 32.26 -1.92
CA LYS A 234 -27.73 31.65 -1.48
C LYS A 234 -27.87 30.14 -1.27
N SER A 235 -29.00 29.67 -0.77
CA SER A 235 -29.29 28.24 -0.67
C SER A 235 -29.47 27.59 -2.05
N LEU A 236 -30.13 28.27 -2.99
CA LEU A 236 -30.34 27.78 -4.35
C LEU A 236 -29.02 27.65 -5.12
N SER A 237 -28.10 28.61 -4.98
CA SER A 237 -26.79 28.53 -5.63
C SER A 237 -25.93 27.38 -5.08
N LEU A 238 -25.94 27.17 -3.76
CA LEU A 238 -25.25 26.04 -3.14
C LEU A 238 -25.81 24.69 -3.60
N TYR A 239 -27.13 24.59 -3.79
CA TYR A 239 -27.77 23.40 -4.32
C TYR A 239 -27.35 23.09 -5.76
N GLN A 240 -27.27 24.12 -6.62
CA GLN A 240 -26.80 23.96 -8.00
C GLN A 240 -25.33 23.49 -8.06
N VAL A 241 -24.44 24.09 -7.26
CA VAL A 241 -23.02 23.69 -7.18
C VAL A 241 -22.89 22.23 -6.71
N SER A 242 -23.68 21.82 -5.72
CA SER A 242 -23.67 20.44 -5.22
C SER A 242 -24.09 19.42 -6.30
N ASN A 243 -25.14 19.73 -7.08
CA ASN A 243 -25.58 18.89 -8.19
C ASN A 243 -24.56 18.81 -9.32
N GLU A 244 -23.84 19.90 -9.62
CA GLU A 244 -22.80 19.89 -10.65
C GLU A 244 -21.61 19.01 -10.24
N VAL A 245 -21.19 19.06 -8.98
CA VAL A 245 -20.14 18.18 -8.44
C VAL A 245 -20.56 16.71 -8.52
N LEU A 246 -21.81 16.40 -8.17
CA LEU A 246 -22.34 15.03 -8.25
C LEU A 246 -22.36 14.52 -9.70
N ASN A 247 -22.75 15.37 -10.65
CA ASN A 247 -22.78 15.02 -12.07
C ASN A 247 -21.38 14.84 -12.67
N ARG A 248 -20.38 15.65 -12.25
CA ARG A 248 -18.98 15.45 -12.66
C ARG A 248 -18.41 14.14 -12.12
N SER A 249 -18.72 13.79 -10.87
CA SER A 249 -18.31 12.50 -10.28
C SER A 249 -18.87 11.30 -11.05
N LYS A 250 -20.15 11.36 -11.47
CA LYS A 250 -20.77 10.30 -12.29
C LYS A 250 -20.15 10.16 -13.68
N LYS A 251 -19.70 11.27 -14.31
CA LYS A 251 -19.03 11.22 -15.62
C LYS A 251 -17.65 10.58 -15.54
N ASN A 252 -16.88 10.88 -14.50
CA ASN A 252 -15.51 10.35 -14.35
C ASN A 252 -15.51 8.83 -14.10
N HIS A 253 -16.47 8.29 -13.35
CA HIS A 253 -16.58 6.84 -13.15
C HIS A 253 -16.99 6.04 -14.39
N ARG A 254 -17.41 6.70 -15.47
CA ARG A 254 -17.80 6.02 -16.73
C ARG A 254 -16.62 5.77 -17.67
N PHE A 255 -15.46 6.37 -17.42
CA PHE A 255 -14.25 6.20 -18.25
C PHE A 255 -13.29 5.11 -17.76
N ASP A 256 -13.49 4.56 -16.55
CA ASP A 256 -12.61 3.51 -16.00
C ASP A 256 -13.08 2.07 -16.31
N PHE A 257 -14.07 1.90 -17.20
CA PHE A 257 -14.68 0.59 -17.53
C PHE A 257 -14.76 0.28 -19.04
N MET A 258 -14.03 1.02 -19.88
CA MET A 258 -13.76 0.68 -21.28
C MET A 258 -12.25 0.53 -21.48
#